data_AF-A0A6I3N4D2-F1
#
_entry.id   AF-A0A6I3N4D2-F1
#
_cell.length_a   1.000
_cell.length_b   1.000
_cell.length_c   1.000
_cell.angle_alpha   90.00
_cell.angle_beta   90.00
_cell.angle_gamma   90.00
#
_symmetry.space_group_name_H-M   'P 1'
#
loop_
_entity.id
_entity.type
_entity.pdbx_description
1 polymer ?
#
loop_
_entity_poly.entity_id
_entity_poly.type
_entity_poly.pdbx_seq_one_letter_code
_entity_poly.pdbx_strand_id
1 'polypeptide(L)'
;MKVAYHFKCGDIEGRYDSVFYKILFNNLLRLNDPFVSSKILIGDLSIYEYLRQNNPADFLNYLFQLKGDNWKRIIADKVRYFIEDTVFIICFETITKEFANKINNSLVSEEHYLGAFEIDDSFELHWWLYGECIGPKFRVLNKELNILIDNNEPESIEYVIDMKDRLKGIPFENIYTELSNYRYSLFDDKHNYENAKRTTEWKKGMESIFTTITDEIISKLTDTAPDLTDKLWAINQSFLNAQTGEQYAQAMTSCRRVFEYVIDCLFPATNDIIDGHSLKKDKYKNRLLEFAKQELKSETNIDLIVTNTSSLFDEWNKLYELSNKGVHSDPHRQECRRCIIRTILLLDDLIAIKRTPFQVNIIIDKFANGFKNT
;
A
#
# COMPACT_ATOMS: atom_id res chain seq x y z
N MET A 1 -6.10 -2.75 1.37
CA MET A 1 -7.49 -3.23 1.56
C MET A 1 -7.63 -4.67 1.07
N LYS A 2 -8.56 -5.44 1.65
CA LYS A 2 -9.03 -6.74 1.15
C LYS A 2 -10.32 -6.48 0.38
N VAL A 3 -10.48 -6.96 -0.85
CA VAL A 3 -11.62 -6.61 -1.72
C VAL A 3 -12.19 -7.84 -2.40
N ALA A 4 -13.50 -8.03 -2.31
CA ALA A 4 -14.22 -9.09 -2.99
C ALA A 4 -14.99 -8.56 -4.21
N TYR A 5 -14.85 -9.26 -5.33
CA TYR A 5 -15.60 -9.04 -6.58
C TYR A 5 -16.63 -10.16 -6.74
N HIS A 6 -17.86 -9.78 -7.06
CA HIS A 6 -19.03 -10.67 -7.00
C HIS A 6 -19.65 -10.84 -8.38
N PHE A 7 -19.98 -12.07 -8.74
CA PHE A 7 -20.55 -12.42 -10.03
C PHE A 7 -21.77 -13.33 -9.86
N LYS A 8 -22.87 -13.07 -10.55
CA LYS A 8 -24.03 -13.98 -10.63
C LYS A 8 -23.74 -15.16 -11.56
N CYS A 9 -24.20 -16.35 -11.21
CA CYS A 9 -23.88 -17.57 -11.95
C CYS A 9 -25.08 -18.28 -12.59
N GLY A 10 -26.32 -17.98 -12.19
CA GLY A 10 -27.48 -18.84 -12.42
C GLY A 10 -27.85 -19.12 -13.88
N ASP A 11 -27.36 -18.30 -14.81
CA ASP A 11 -27.55 -18.40 -16.26
C ASP A 11 -26.36 -19.01 -17.01
N ILE A 12 -25.29 -19.40 -16.32
CA ILE A 12 -24.09 -20.00 -16.93
C ILE A 12 -24.16 -21.53 -16.84
N GLU A 13 -24.18 -22.19 -18.00
CA GLU A 13 -24.11 -23.65 -18.06
C GLU A 13 -22.68 -24.16 -17.80
N GLY A 14 -22.55 -25.15 -16.92
CA GLY A 14 -21.28 -25.83 -16.64
C GLY A 14 -20.38 -25.08 -15.65
N ARG A 15 -19.08 -25.03 -15.94
CA ARG A 15 -18.06 -24.44 -15.04
C ARG A 15 -17.95 -22.93 -15.27
N TYR A 16 -18.53 -22.14 -14.37
CA TYR A 16 -18.53 -20.67 -14.46
C TYR A 16 -17.22 -20.01 -13.98
N ASP A 17 -16.40 -20.70 -13.19
CA ASP A 17 -15.18 -20.14 -12.62
C ASP A 17 -14.16 -19.71 -13.69
N SER A 18 -13.96 -20.53 -14.73
CA SER A 18 -13.12 -20.18 -15.88
C SER A 18 -13.57 -18.91 -16.60
N VAL A 19 -14.88 -18.66 -16.67
CA VAL A 19 -15.45 -17.44 -17.27
C VAL A 19 -15.01 -16.22 -16.46
N PHE A 20 -15.18 -16.29 -15.13
CA PHE A 20 -14.86 -15.17 -14.25
C PHE A 20 -13.35 -14.96 -14.04
N TYR A 21 -12.54 -16.02 -14.04
CA TYR A 21 -11.08 -15.89 -14.09
C TYR A 21 -10.65 -15.12 -15.33
N LYS A 22 -11.18 -15.49 -16.49
CA LYS A 22 -10.87 -14.82 -17.76
C LYS A 22 -11.28 -13.36 -17.73
N ILE A 23 -12.48 -13.04 -17.25
CA ILE A 23 -12.96 -11.66 -17.16
C ILE A 23 -12.05 -10.83 -16.24
N LEU A 24 -11.85 -11.29 -15.01
CA LEU A 24 -11.16 -10.50 -14.00
C LEU A 24 -9.65 -10.43 -14.21
N PHE A 25 -8.98 -11.55 -14.47
CA PHE A 25 -7.52 -11.56 -14.63
C PHE A 25 -7.06 -10.92 -15.93
N ASN A 26 -7.83 -11.00 -17.03
CA ASN A 26 -7.49 -10.22 -18.23
C ASN A 26 -7.56 -8.71 -17.96
N ASN A 27 -8.59 -8.25 -17.25
CA ASN A 27 -8.70 -6.85 -16.88
C ASN A 27 -7.54 -6.43 -15.95
N LEU A 28 -7.19 -7.24 -14.96
CA LEU A 28 -6.02 -7.01 -14.10
C LEU A 28 -4.73 -6.86 -14.91
N LEU A 29 -4.43 -7.81 -15.79
CA LEU A 29 -3.18 -7.86 -16.56
C LEU A 29 -3.08 -6.76 -17.63
N ARG A 30 -4.23 -6.25 -18.12
CA ARG A 30 -4.28 -5.12 -19.06
C ARG A 30 -3.90 -3.78 -18.44
N LEU A 31 -4.01 -3.63 -17.13
CA LEU A 31 -3.68 -2.37 -16.46
C LEU A 31 -2.19 -2.01 -16.62
N ASN A 32 -1.31 -2.98 -16.87
CA ASN A 32 0.14 -2.81 -17.05
C ASN A 32 0.85 -2.02 -15.92
N ASP A 33 0.17 -1.79 -14.80
CA ASP A 33 0.71 -1.18 -13.61
C ASP A 33 1.37 -2.24 -12.72
N PRO A 34 2.49 -1.95 -12.05
CA PRO A 34 3.15 -2.89 -11.15
C PRO A 34 2.25 -3.25 -9.95
N PHE A 35 1.83 -4.51 -9.91
CA PHE A 35 0.92 -5.08 -8.92
C PHE A 35 1.68 -5.99 -7.95
N VAL A 36 1.87 -5.52 -6.72
CA VAL A 36 2.87 -6.07 -5.79
C VAL A 36 2.65 -7.56 -5.47
N SER A 37 1.53 -7.90 -4.85
CA SER A 37 1.21 -9.28 -4.49
C SER A 37 -0.19 -9.33 -3.89
N SER A 38 -0.96 -10.37 -4.22
CA SER A 38 -2.16 -10.71 -3.46
C SER A 38 -2.39 -12.21 -3.48
N LYS A 39 -2.77 -12.76 -2.32
CA LYS A 39 -3.49 -14.02 -2.30
C LYS A 39 -4.90 -13.79 -2.84
N ILE A 40 -5.41 -14.73 -3.61
CA ILE A 40 -6.74 -14.71 -4.20
C ILE A 40 -7.54 -15.83 -3.57
N LEU A 41 -8.59 -15.45 -2.84
CA LEU A 41 -9.57 -16.36 -2.26
C LEU A 41 -10.76 -16.46 -3.20
N ILE A 42 -11.19 -17.68 -3.47
CA ILE A 42 -12.23 -17.98 -4.45
C ILE A 42 -13.20 -19.00 -3.88
N GLY A 43 -14.47 -18.79 -4.17
CA GLY A 43 -15.54 -19.73 -3.84
C GLY A 43 -16.90 -19.07 -4.04
N ASP A 44 -17.94 -19.80 -3.65
CA ASP A 44 -19.31 -19.31 -3.72
C ASP A 44 -19.74 -18.69 -2.40
N LEU A 45 -20.56 -17.64 -2.49
CA LEU A 45 -21.14 -16.98 -1.34
C LEU A 45 -22.15 -17.91 -0.64
N SER A 46 -21.72 -18.54 0.43
CA SER A 46 -22.54 -19.52 1.17
C SER A 46 -23.44 -18.82 2.20
N ILE A 47 -24.67 -18.47 1.82
CA ILE A 47 -25.60 -17.71 2.68
C ILE A 47 -26.73 -18.53 3.32
N TYR A 48 -26.85 -19.81 2.94
CA TYR A 48 -28.00 -20.65 3.30
C TYR A 48 -28.25 -20.74 4.81
N GLU A 49 -27.20 -21.05 5.60
CA GLU A 49 -27.33 -21.18 7.06
C GLU A 49 -27.72 -19.85 7.72
N TYR A 50 -27.24 -18.71 7.20
CA TYR A 50 -27.58 -17.40 7.73
C TYR A 50 -29.05 -17.06 7.45
N LEU A 51 -29.51 -17.28 6.21
CA LEU A 51 -30.90 -17.01 5.79
C LEU A 51 -31.91 -17.94 6.44
N ARG A 52 -31.50 -19.11 6.92
CA ARG A 52 -32.36 -20.01 7.69
C ARG A 52 -32.79 -19.41 9.03
N GLN A 53 -31.96 -18.54 9.60
CA GLN A 53 -32.14 -17.98 10.94
C GLN A 53 -32.54 -16.51 10.93
N ASN A 54 -32.41 -15.81 9.80
CA ASN A 54 -32.56 -14.35 9.70
C ASN A 54 -33.33 -13.94 8.43
N ASN A 55 -33.89 -12.73 8.43
CA ASN A 55 -34.55 -12.18 7.24
C ASN A 55 -33.52 -11.84 6.14
N PRO A 56 -33.78 -12.16 4.86
CA PRO A 56 -32.88 -11.79 3.77
C PRO A 56 -32.57 -10.28 3.65
N ALA A 57 -33.52 -9.40 3.99
CA ALA A 57 -33.26 -7.96 4.01
C ALA A 57 -32.24 -7.58 5.10
N ASP A 58 -32.31 -8.25 6.25
CA ASP A 58 -31.36 -8.06 7.35
C ASP A 58 -29.97 -8.57 6.95
N PHE A 59 -29.89 -9.66 6.19
CA PHE A 59 -28.63 -10.16 5.65
C PHE A 59 -27.92 -9.12 4.78
N LEU A 60 -28.60 -8.54 3.78
CA LEU A 60 -27.97 -7.55 2.90
C LEU A 60 -27.56 -6.29 3.67
N ASN A 61 -28.38 -5.86 4.62
CA ASN A 61 -28.01 -4.77 5.51
C ASN A 61 -26.75 -5.13 6.27
N TYR A 62 -26.68 -6.30 6.90
CA TYR A 62 -25.53 -6.75 7.69
C TYR A 62 -24.27 -6.93 6.83
N LEU A 63 -24.39 -7.55 5.66
CA LEU A 63 -23.31 -7.75 4.68
C LEU A 63 -22.74 -6.42 4.16
N PHE A 64 -23.57 -5.40 4.03
CA PHE A 64 -23.13 -4.11 3.52
C PHE A 64 -22.93 -3.05 4.60
N GLN A 65 -23.20 -3.38 5.86
CA GLN A 65 -23.04 -2.49 7.01
C GLN A 65 -21.58 -2.45 7.44
N LEU A 66 -20.79 -1.79 6.63
CA LEU A 66 -19.44 -1.42 6.99
C LEU A 66 -19.49 -0.13 7.80
N LYS A 67 -18.91 -0.14 9.00
CA LYS A 67 -18.69 1.09 9.77
C LYS A 67 -17.56 1.89 9.12
N GLY A 68 -17.77 3.21 8.94
CA GLY A 68 -16.75 4.11 8.42
C GLY A 68 -16.71 4.21 6.89
N ASP A 69 -15.57 4.64 6.36
CA ASP A 69 -15.38 5.08 4.97
C ASP A 69 -14.88 3.94 4.03
N ASN A 70 -15.29 2.70 4.32
CA ASN A 70 -14.83 1.51 3.60
C ASN A 70 -15.23 1.56 2.12
N TRP A 71 -14.36 1.05 1.25
CA TRP A 71 -14.59 1.12 -0.19
C TRP A 71 -15.72 0.18 -0.64
N LYS A 72 -16.71 0.72 -1.36
CA LYS A 72 -17.88 -0.05 -1.87
C LYS A 72 -18.31 0.44 -3.26
N ARG A 73 -18.55 -0.49 -4.18
CA ARG A 73 -19.02 -0.27 -5.56
C ARG A 73 -20.00 -1.38 -5.95
N ILE A 74 -21.13 -1.43 -5.24
CA ILE A 74 -22.23 -2.37 -5.54
C ILE A 74 -23.16 -1.76 -6.58
N ILE A 75 -23.60 -2.57 -7.53
CA ILE A 75 -24.54 -2.14 -8.57
C ILE A 75 -25.97 -2.30 -8.03
N ALA A 76 -26.65 -1.17 -7.81
CA ALA A 76 -27.88 -1.09 -7.01
C ALA A 76 -29.04 -1.95 -7.55
N ASP A 77 -29.22 -2.00 -8.87
CA ASP A 77 -30.26 -2.78 -9.54
C ASP A 77 -30.00 -4.30 -9.50
N LYS A 78 -28.76 -4.72 -9.23
CA LYS A 78 -28.34 -6.12 -9.16
C LYS A 78 -28.21 -6.67 -7.73
N VAL A 79 -28.49 -5.86 -6.70
CA VAL A 79 -28.33 -6.25 -5.29
C VAL A 79 -29.12 -7.51 -4.92
N ARG A 80 -30.33 -7.69 -5.47
CA ARG A 80 -31.19 -8.86 -5.18
C ARG A 80 -30.53 -10.20 -5.51
N TYR A 81 -29.62 -10.24 -6.48
CA TYR A 81 -28.92 -11.46 -6.89
C TYR A 81 -27.96 -11.99 -5.83
N PHE A 82 -27.59 -11.20 -4.81
CA PHE A 82 -26.87 -11.70 -3.64
C PHE A 82 -27.68 -12.69 -2.79
N ILE A 83 -28.99 -12.74 -2.97
CA ILE A 83 -29.90 -13.69 -2.31
C ILE A 83 -30.50 -14.67 -3.32
N GLU A 84 -30.91 -14.16 -4.48
CA GLU A 84 -31.70 -14.90 -5.46
C GLU A 84 -30.87 -15.84 -6.34
N ASP A 85 -29.54 -15.68 -6.37
CA ASP A 85 -28.65 -16.41 -7.28
C ASP A 85 -27.42 -16.94 -6.54
N THR A 86 -26.75 -17.92 -7.15
CA THR A 86 -25.40 -18.32 -6.75
C THR A 86 -24.45 -17.18 -7.11
N VAL A 87 -23.72 -16.69 -6.10
CA VAL A 87 -22.72 -15.63 -6.26
C VAL A 87 -21.33 -16.21 -6.17
N PHE A 88 -20.58 -16.15 -7.26
CA PHE A 88 -19.16 -16.47 -7.27
C PHE A 88 -18.32 -15.27 -6.83
N ILE A 89 -17.31 -15.54 -6.03
CA ILE A 89 -16.44 -14.54 -5.43
C ILE A 89 -15.01 -14.73 -5.93
N ILE A 90 -14.39 -13.62 -6.33
CA ILE A 90 -12.93 -13.51 -6.44
C ILE A 90 -12.48 -12.42 -5.48
N CYS A 91 -11.79 -12.80 -4.41
CA CYS A 91 -11.39 -11.91 -3.33
C CYS A 91 -9.88 -11.73 -3.28
N PHE A 92 -9.42 -10.49 -3.39
CA PHE A 92 -8.02 -10.11 -3.21
C PHE A 92 -7.77 -9.86 -1.73
N GLU A 93 -6.89 -10.65 -1.12
CA GLU A 93 -6.44 -10.43 0.26
C GLU A 93 -5.73 -9.07 0.43
N THR A 94 -5.06 -8.58 -0.61
CA THR A 94 -4.43 -7.26 -0.61
C THR A 94 -4.48 -6.61 -1.98
N ILE A 95 -5.11 -5.44 -2.05
CA ILE A 95 -5.13 -4.58 -3.24
C ILE A 95 -5.10 -3.11 -2.80
N THR A 96 -4.60 -2.22 -3.66
CA THR A 96 -4.69 -0.78 -3.43
C THR A 96 -6.06 -0.25 -3.84
N LYS A 97 -6.50 0.86 -3.25
CA LYS A 97 -7.75 1.53 -3.62
C LYS A 97 -7.80 1.91 -5.11
N GLU A 98 -6.66 2.32 -5.65
CA GLU A 98 -6.52 2.68 -7.07
C GLU A 98 -6.74 1.47 -8.00
N PHE A 99 -6.06 0.36 -7.74
CA PHE A 99 -6.25 -0.88 -8.51
C PHE A 99 -7.68 -1.40 -8.36
N ALA A 100 -8.26 -1.35 -7.15
CA ALA A 100 -9.64 -1.75 -6.93
C ALA A 100 -10.63 -0.92 -7.77
N ASN A 101 -10.44 0.40 -7.84
CA ASN A 101 -11.23 1.28 -8.71
C ASN A 101 -11.05 0.92 -10.20
N LYS A 102 -9.81 0.73 -10.66
CA LYS A 102 -9.51 0.41 -12.07
C LYS A 102 -10.18 -0.90 -12.50
N ILE A 103 -10.03 -1.96 -11.69
CA ILE A 103 -10.68 -3.25 -11.96
C ILE A 103 -12.19 -3.10 -11.92
N ASN A 104 -12.75 -2.48 -10.87
CA ASN A 104 -14.20 -2.25 -10.79
C ASN A 104 -14.73 -1.56 -12.05
N ASN A 105 -14.10 -0.46 -12.47
CA ASN A 105 -14.54 0.31 -13.63
C ASN A 105 -14.51 -0.50 -14.92
N SER A 106 -13.56 -1.42 -15.08
CA SER A 106 -13.50 -2.33 -16.22
C SER A 106 -14.60 -3.40 -16.22
N LEU A 107 -15.18 -3.68 -15.06
CA LEU A 107 -16.19 -4.73 -14.86
C LEU A 107 -17.63 -4.20 -14.84
N VAL A 108 -17.86 -2.89 -14.69
CA VAL A 108 -19.22 -2.32 -14.57
C VAL A 108 -20.12 -2.70 -15.75
N SER A 109 -19.57 -2.83 -16.96
CA SER A 109 -20.31 -3.25 -18.15
C SER A 109 -20.54 -4.76 -18.27
N GLU A 110 -19.91 -5.57 -17.43
CA GLU A 110 -20.05 -7.03 -17.48
C GLU A 110 -21.42 -7.45 -16.94
N GLU A 111 -22.13 -8.28 -17.70
CA GLU A 111 -23.51 -8.67 -17.40
C GLU A 111 -23.63 -9.35 -16.03
N HIS A 112 -22.71 -10.28 -15.75
CA HIS A 112 -22.72 -11.08 -14.51
C HIS A 112 -22.13 -10.35 -13.31
N TYR A 113 -21.43 -9.22 -13.50
CA TYR A 113 -20.82 -8.51 -12.38
C TYR A 113 -21.88 -7.81 -11.51
N LEU A 114 -21.83 -8.06 -10.19
CA LEU A 114 -22.75 -7.51 -9.19
C LEU A 114 -22.14 -6.31 -8.44
N GLY A 115 -20.83 -6.14 -8.54
CA GLY A 115 -20.07 -5.11 -7.84
C GLY A 115 -18.98 -5.68 -6.95
N ALA A 116 -18.25 -4.78 -6.31
CA ALA A 116 -17.18 -5.12 -5.38
C ALA A 116 -17.22 -4.25 -4.13
N PHE A 117 -16.69 -4.77 -3.03
CA PHE A 117 -16.54 -4.02 -1.79
C PHE A 117 -15.39 -4.54 -0.96
N GLU A 118 -14.93 -3.67 -0.07
CA GLU A 118 -13.88 -3.94 0.90
C GLU A 118 -14.39 -4.85 2.01
N ILE A 119 -13.62 -5.91 2.27
CA ILE A 119 -13.90 -6.87 3.34
C ILE A 119 -13.20 -6.40 4.61
N ASP A 120 -13.95 -6.42 5.69
CA ASP A 120 -13.51 -6.03 7.03
C ASP A 120 -13.52 -7.28 7.92
N ASP A 121 -12.38 -7.97 8.05
CA ASP A 121 -12.31 -9.20 8.85
C ASP A 121 -12.41 -8.93 10.37
N SER A 122 -12.55 -7.66 10.82
CA SER A 122 -12.97 -7.35 12.20
C SER A 122 -14.49 -7.51 12.41
N PHE A 123 -15.24 -7.75 11.33
CA PHE A 123 -16.65 -8.07 11.35
C PHE A 123 -16.85 -9.56 11.09
N GLU A 124 -17.52 -10.24 12.02
CA GLU A 124 -17.61 -11.70 12.04
C GLU A 124 -18.29 -12.28 10.79
N LEU A 125 -19.36 -11.67 10.30
CA LEU A 125 -20.01 -12.13 9.06
C LEU A 125 -19.07 -12.04 7.86
N HIS A 126 -18.28 -10.97 7.77
CA HIS A 126 -17.30 -10.81 6.69
C HIS A 126 -16.20 -11.86 6.77
N TRP A 127 -15.64 -12.08 7.96
CA TRP A 127 -14.64 -13.11 8.14
C TRP A 127 -15.19 -14.50 7.80
N TRP A 128 -16.41 -14.82 8.23
CA TRP A 128 -17.04 -16.09 7.93
C TRP A 128 -17.24 -16.28 6.42
N LEU A 129 -17.89 -15.34 5.73
CA LEU A 129 -18.17 -15.44 4.30
C LEU A 129 -16.93 -15.38 3.40
N TYR A 130 -15.97 -14.51 3.72
CA TYR A 130 -14.84 -14.18 2.85
C TYR A 130 -13.47 -14.65 3.39
N GLY A 131 -13.47 -15.38 4.50
CA GLY A 131 -12.28 -15.95 5.13
C GLY A 131 -12.41 -17.44 5.35
N GLU A 132 -13.55 -17.90 5.86
CA GLU A 132 -13.81 -19.33 6.16
C GLU A 132 -14.48 -20.05 4.97
N CYS A 133 -15.57 -19.50 4.43
CA CYS A 133 -16.35 -20.18 3.38
C CYS A 133 -15.65 -20.23 2.01
N ILE A 134 -14.72 -19.31 1.75
CA ILE A 134 -13.94 -19.27 0.50
C ILE A 134 -12.47 -19.52 0.79
N GLY A 135 -11.83 -20.31 -0.07
CA GLY A 135 -10.46 -20.77 0.15
C GLY A 135 -9.45 -20.01 -0.71
N PRO A 136 -8.20 -19.86 -0.25
CA PRO A 136 -7.14 -19.37 -1.10
C PRO A 136 -6.84 -20.36 -2.23
N LYS A 137 -6.83 -19.87 -3.47
CA LYS A 137 -6.54 -20.70 -4.67
C LYS A 137 -5.28 -20.26 -5.39
N PHE A 138 -5.01 -18.96 -5.39
CA PHE A 138 -3.86 -18.40 -6.10
C PHE A 138 -3.09 -17.37 -5.27
N ARG A 139 -1.84 -17.16 -5.65
CA ARG A 139 -1.11 -15.92 -5.34
C ARG A 139 -0.66 -15.26 -6.64
N VAL A 140 -1.13 -14.04 -6.87
CA VAL A 140 -0.67 -13.21 -7.98
C VAL A 140 0.55 -12.41 -7.50
N LEU A 141 1.62 -12.42 -8.30
CA LEU A 141 2.84 -11.63 -8.13
C LEU A 141 3.11 -10.91 -9.45
N ASN A 142 2.80 -9.62 -9.54
CA ASN A 142 2.82 -8.88 -10.80
C ASN A 142 2.05 -9.63 -11.92
N LYS A 143 2.77 -10.11 -12.93
CA LYS A 143 2.24 -10.86 -14.10
C LYS A 143 2.41 -12.37 -13.97
N GLU A 144 2.84 -12.85 -12.81
CA GLU A 144 3.00 -14.27 -12.50
C GLU A 144 1.89 -14.74 -11.56
N LEU A 145 1.54 -16.02 -11.67
CA LEU A 145 0.54 -16.67 -10.85
C LEU A 145 1.14 -17.91 -10.18
N ASN A 146 0.88 -18.08 -8.89
CA ASN A 146 1.18 -19.31 -8.17
C ASN A 146 -0.13 -20.00 -7.80
N ILE A 147 -0.30 -21.25 -8.23
CA ILE A 147 -1.42 -22.10 -7.80
C ILE A 147 -1.08 -22.66 -6.42
N LEU A 148 -1.96 -22.42 -5.45
CA LEU A 148 -1.75 -22.88 -4.08
C LEU A 148 -2.19 -24.33 -3.93
N ILE A 149 -1.31 -25.16 -3.37
CA ILE A 149 -1.55 -26.58 -3.08
C ILE A 149 -1.08 -26.90 -1.66
N ASP A 150 -1.78 -27.80 -0.96
CA ASP A 150 -1.45 -28.09 0.43
C ASP A 150 -0.18 -28.95 0.57
N ASN A 151 0.04 -29.84 -0.39
CA ASN A 151 1.12 -30.82 -0.39
C ASN A 151 1.50 -31.20 -1.85
N ASN A 152 2.47 -32.10 -2.01
CA ASN A 152 2.89 -32.62 -3.32
C ASN A 152 2.32 -34.03 -3.61
N GLU A 153 1.18 -34.38 -3.04
CA GLU A 153 0.53 -35.66 -3.28
C GLU A 153 -0.11 -35.70 -4.69
N PRO A 154 -0.39 -36.90 -5.25
CA PRO A 154 -0.95 -37.03 -6.60
C PRO A 154 -2.22 -36.21 -6.84
N GLU A 155 -3.11 -36.12 -5.85
CA GLU A 155 -4.36 -35.35 -5.92
C GLU A 155 -4.09 -33.84 -6.12
N SER A 156 -3.09 -33.30 -5.40
CA SER A 156 -2.66 -31.91 -5.56
C SER A 156 -2.07 -31.64 -6.95
N ILE A 157 -1.37 -32.63 -7.54
CA ILE A 157 -0.83 -32.54 -8.90
C ILE A 157 -1.96 -32.54 -9.93
N GLU A 158 -2.97 -33.40 -9.79
CA GLU A 158 -4.14 -33.45 -10.66
C GLU A 158 -4.93 -32.13 -10.60
N TYR A 159 -5.12 -31.59 -9.39
CA TYR A 159 -5.72 -30.28 -9.18
C TYR A 159 -4.97 -29.15 -9.92
N VAL A 160 -3.63 -29.15 -9.89
CA VAL A 160 -2.82 -28.16 -10.63
C VAL A 160 -3.04 -28.27 -12.14
N ILE A 161 -3.13 -29.49 -12.67
CA ILE A 161 -3.38 -29.71 -14.11
C ILE A 161 -4.75 -29.14 -14.49
N ASP A 162 -5.79 -29.45 -13.73
CA ASP A 162 -7.14 -28.92 -13.95
C ASP A 162 -7.17 -27.38 -13.83
N MET A 163 -6.51 -26.79 -12.84
CA MET A 163 -6.39 -25.33 -12.71
C MET A 163 -5.68 -24.68 -13.89
N LYS A 164 -4.60 -25.27 -14.39
CA LYS A 164 -3.89 -24.75 -15.58
C LYS A 164 -4.79 -24.77 -16.81
N ASP A 165 -5.63 -25.77 -16.97
CA ASP A 165 -6.63 -25.79 -18.05
C ASP A 165 -7.67 -24.67 -17.88
N ARG A 166 -8.17 -24.45 -16.66
CA ARG A 166 -9.12 -23.36 -16.36
C ARG A 166 -8.56 -21.95 -16.58
N LEU A 167 -7.24 -21.79 -16.49
CA LEU A 167 -6.53 -20.52 -16.72
C LEU A 167 -6.10 -20.31 -18.17
N LYS A 168 -6.37 -21.25 -19.06
CA LYS A 168 -5.93 -21.22 -20.46
C LYS A 168 -6.46 -19.97 -21.18
N GLY A 169 -5.55 -19.26 -21.85
CA GLY A 169 -5.86 -18.04 -22.60
C GLY A 169 -5.84 -16.75 -21.77
N ILE A 170 -5.46 -16.83 -20.50
CA ILE A 170 -5.16 -15.66 -19.66
C ILE A 170 -3.65 -15.37 -19.77
N PRO A 171 -3.22 -14.14 -20.10
CA PRO A 171 -1.84 -13.84 -20.47
C PRO A 171 -0.93 -13.62 -19.25
N PHE A 172 -0.91 -14.55 -18.30
CA PHE A 172 0.14 -14.58 -17.27
C PHE A 172 1.49 -14.91 -17.92
N GLU A 173 2.56 -14.28 -17.45
CA GLU A 173 3.93 -14.56 -17.93
C GLU A 173 4.35 -15.98 -17.55
N ASN A 174 4.11 -16.36 -16.29
CA ASN A 174 4.40 -17.69 -15.77
C ASN A 174 3.31 -18.16 -14.80
N ILE A 175 3.07 -19.48 -14.78
CA ILE A 175 2.17 -20.14 -13.83
C ILE A 175 2.95 -21.21 -13.06
N TYR A 176 3.20 -20.93 -11.78
CA TYR A 176 3.92 -21.80 -10.86
C TYR A 176 2.98 -22.47 -9.85
N THR A 177 3.58 -23.23 -8.94
CA THR A 177 2.91 -23.86 -7.79
C THR A 177 3.58 -23.39 -6.51
N GLU A 178 2.78 -23.07 -5.49
CA GLU A 178 3.25 -22.68 -4.16
C GLU A 178 2.58 -23.59 -3.11
N LEU A 179 3.40 -24.12 -2.19
CA LEU A 179 2.90 -24.94 -1.09
C LEU A 179 2.25 -24.04 -0.02
N SER A 180 0.96 -24.25 0.22
CA SER A 180 0.22 -23.63 1.33
C SER A 180 0.64 -24.24 2.67
N ASN A 181 1.10 -25.50 2.69
CA ASN A 181 1.37 -26.29 3.89
C ASN A 181 0.19 -26.31 4.87
N TYR A 182 -1.02 -26.58 4.36
CA TYR A 182 -2.28 -26.65 5.13
C TYR A 182 -2.67 -25.35 5.85
N ARG A 183 -2.06 -24.20 5.49
CA ARG A 183 -2.51 -22.89 5.97
C ARG A 183 -3.92 -22.64 5.44
N TYR A 184 -4.78 -21.99 6.24
CA TYR A 184 -6.20 -21.79 5.93
C TYR A 184 -7.03 -23.09 5.83
N SER A 185 -6.51 -24.21 6.32
CA SER A 185 -7.29 -25.43 6.52
C SER A 185 -7.72 -25.58 7.97
N LEU A 186 -8.51 -26.61 8.26
CA LEU A 186 -8.87 -27.02 9.62
C LEU A 186 -7.65 -27.35 10.50
N PHE A 187 -6.47 -27.58 9.91
CA PHE A 187 -5.22 -27.84 10.63
C PHE A 187 -4.45 -26.55 10.98
N ASP A 188 -4.86 -25.39 10.49
CA ASP A 188 -4.24 -24.10 10.80
C ASP A 188 -4.85 -23.50 12.06
N ASP A 189 -4.18 -23.68 13.21
CA ASP A 189 -4.59 -23.10 14.49
C ASP A 189 -4.68 -21.57 14.45
N LYS A 190 -4.04 -20.92 13.47
CA LYS A 190 -4.10 -19.48 13.27
C LYS A 190 -5.25 -19.04 12.37
N HIS A 191 -5.92 -19.95 11.68
CA HIS A 191 -7.10 -19.65 10.88
C HIS A 191 -8.34 -19.59 11.77
N ASN A 192 -8.51 -18.45 12.44
CA ASN A 192 -9.67 -18.19 13.29
C ASN A 192 -10.03 -16.71 13.29
N TYR A 193 -11.27 -16.41 13.67
CA TYR A 193 -11.82 -15.06 13.68
C TYR A 193 -10.97 -14.09 14.52
N GLU A 194 -10.57 -14.47 15.73
CA GLU A 194 -9.80 -13.58 16.62
C GLU A 194 -8.45 -13.16 16.02
N ASN A 195 -7.77 -14.05 15.29
CA ASN A 195 -6.56 -13.70 14.57
C ASN A 195 -6.83 -12.77 13.39
N ALA A 196 -7.90 -13.03 12.62
CA ALA A 196 -8.25 -12.19 11.47
C ALA A 196 -8.68 -10.78 11.91
N LYS A 197 -9.45 -10.70 13.00
CA LYS A 197 -9.83 -9.45 13.67
C LYS A 197 -8.61 -8.68 14.13
N ARG A 198 -7.70 -9.30 14.91
CA ARG A 198 -6.46 -8.65 15.37
C ARG A 198 -5.59 -8.15 14.21
N THR A 199 -5.50 -8.93 13.13
CA THR A 199 -4.76 -8.52 11.92
C THR A 199 -5.39 -7.28 11.29
N THR A 200 -6.71 -7.21 11.22
CA THR A 200 -7.44 -6.07 10.65
C THR A 200 -7.36 -4.83 11.53
N GLU A 201 -7.52 -4.98 12.83
CA GLU A 201 -7.36 -3.90 13.81
C GLU A 201 -5.92 -3.34 13.79
N TRP A 202 -4.91 -4.21 13.70
CA TRP A 202 -3.52 -3.80 13.55
C TRP A 202 -3.27 -3.00 12.26
N LYS A 203 -3.83 -3.43 11.12
CA LYS A 203 -3.73 -2.70 9.85
C LYS A 203 -4.31 -1.29 9.97
N LYS A 204 -5.53 -1.17 10.53
CA LYS A 204 -6.20 0.13 10.77
C LYS A 204 -5.39 1.02 11.74
N GLY A 205 -4.86 0.44 12.82
CA GLY A 205 -4.01 1.15 13.77
C GLY A 205 -2.72 1.68 13.15
N MET A 206 -2.11 0.92 12.23
CA MET A 206 -0.89 1.32 11.54
C MET A 206 -1.12 2.51 10.58
N GLU A 207 -2.26 2.55 9.88
CA GLU A 207 -2.63 3.71 9.04
C GLU A 207 -2.72 4.99 9.88
N SER A 208 -3.29 4.90 11.09
CA SER A 208 -3.33 6.03 12.03
C SER A 208 -1.93 6.48 12.45
N ILE A 209 -1.01 5.55 12.75
CA ILE A 209 0.36 5.90 13.16
C ILE A 209 1.07 6.70 12.07
N PHE A 210 1.01 6.24 10.81
CA PHE A 210 1.64 6.97 9.70
C PHE A 210 1.00 8.33 9.45
N THR A 211 -0.33 8.44 9.61
CA THR A 211 -1.03 9.73 9.48
C THR A 211 -0.58 10.71 10.56
N THR A 212 -0.49 10.26 11.81
CA THR A 212 0.01 11.07 12.92
C THR A 212 1.43 11.57 12.67
N ILE A 213 2.34 10.70 12.22
CA ILE A 213 3.73 11.09 11.88
C ILE A 213 3.72 12.21 10.83
N THR A 214 2.94 12.06 9.76
CA THR A 214 2.89 13.10 8.71
C THR A 214 2.29 14.41 9.21
N ASP A 215 1.26 14.37 10.05
CA ASP A 215 0.63 15.56 10.61
C ASP A 215 1.58 16.31 11.56
N GLU A 216 2.34 15.58 12.38
CA GLU A 216 3.34 16.17 13.26
C GLU A 216 4.49 16.85 12.51
N ILE A 217 4.99 16.20 11.44
CA ILE A 217 6.01 16.77 10.56
C ILE A 217 5.54 18.09 9.97
N ILE A 218 4.34 18.10 9.37
CA ILE A 218 3.79 19.32 8.75
C ILE A 218 3.57 20.40 9.80
N SER A 219 2.95 20.06 10.93
CA SER A 219 2.65 21.02 12.01
C SER A 219 3.90 21.68 12.59
N LYS A 220 4.98 20.92 12.81
CA LYS A 220 6.21 21.44 13.45
C LYS A 220 7.17 22.13 12.48
N LEU A 221 7.20 21.75 11.20
CA LEU A 221 8.22 22.23 10.27
C LEU A 221 7.74 23.33 9.31
N THR A 222 6.44 23.43 9.00
CA THR A 222 5.97 24.36 7.95
C THR A 222 6.29 25.83 8.27
N ASP A 223 6.26 26.22 9.54
CA ASP A 223 6.59 27.59 9.96
C ASP A 223 8.09 27.95 9.76
N THR A 224 8.98 26.97 9.83
CA THR A 224 10.42 27.16 9.64
C THR A 224 10.88 26.86 8.21
N ALA A 225 10.21 25.91 7.56
CA ALA A 225 10.49 25.40 6.22
C ALA A 225 9.23 25.53 5.34
N PRO A 226 8.83 26.76 4.94
CA PRO A 226 7.54 27.02 4.29
C PRO A 226 7.32 26.30 2.96
N ASP A 227 8.39 25.96 2.24
CA ASP A 227 8.29 25.23 0.96
C ASP A 227 8.21 23.70 1.17
N LEU A 228 8.16 23.20 2.41
CA LEU A 228 8.17 21.77 2.70
C LEU A 228 7.00 21.05 2.03
N THR A 229 5.78 21.57 2.19
CA THR A 229 4.56 20.95 1.65
C THR A 229 4.62 20.85 0.13
N ASP A 230 5.05 21.90 -0.56
CA ASP A 230 5.17 21.89 -2.03
C ASP A 230 6.20 20.85 -2.51
N LYS A 231 7.32 20.72 -1.80
CA LYS A 231 8.34 19.72 -2.15
C LYS A 231 7.88 18.30 -1.87
N LEU A 232 7.17 18.05 -0.76
CA LEU A 232 6.57 16.75 -0.45
C LEU A 232 5.49 16.38 -1.47
N TRP A 233 4.66 17.35 -1.88
CA TRP A 233 3.68 17.16 -2.94
C TRP A 233 4.36 16.79 -4.26
N ALA A 234 5.45 17.48 -4.63
CA ALA A 234 6.20 17.18 -5.85
C ALA A 234 6.80 15.75 -5.84
N ILE A 235 7.29 15.27 -4.70
CA ILE A 235 7.74 13.87 -4.53
C ILE A 235 6.58 12.92 -4.80
N ASN A 236 5.43 13.15 -4.17
CA ASN A 236 4.26 12.27 -4.32
C ASN A 236 3.76 12.23 -5.77
N GLN A 237 3.63 13.38 -6.43
CA GLN A 237 3.23 13.45 -7.83
C GLN A 237 4.25 12.76 -8.75
N SER A 238 5.55 12.95 -8.50
CA SER A 238 6.59 12.30 -9.28
C SER A 238 6.55 10.78 -9.14
N PHE A 239 6.32 10.27 -7.92
CA PHE A 239 6.21 8.84 -7.65
C PHE A 239 4.96 8.20 -8.26
N LEU A 240 3.80 8.83 -8.10
CA LEU A 240 2.52 8.29 -8.60
C LEU A 240 2.48 8.23 -10.13
N ASN A 241 3.08 9.19 -10.81
CA ASN A 241 3.08 9.28 -12.27
C ASN A 241 4.30 8.61 -12.93
N ALA A 242 5.23 8.03 -12.16
CA ALA A 242 6.42 7.40 -12.69
C ALA A 242 6.14 6.06 -13.37
N GLN A 243 6.59 5.93 -14.61
CA GLN A 243 6.51 4.75 -15.46
C GLN A 243 7.90 4.17 -15.78
N THR A 244 8.95 4.99 -15.70
CA THR A 244 10.34 4.59 -16.00
C THR A 244 11.24 4.64 -14.77
N GLY A 245 12.34 3.88 -14.78
CA GLY A 245 13.35 3.93 -13.71
C GLY A 245 13.91 5.34 -13.49
N GLU A 246 14.07 6.12 -14.55
CA GLU A 246 14.54 7.51 -14.49
C GLU A 246 13.56 8.42 -13.73
N GLN A 247 12.25 8.28 -13.96
CA GLN A 247 11.25 9.05 -13.22
C GLN A 247 11.24 8.69 -11.73
N TYR A 248 11.39 7.41 -11.39
CA TYR A 248 11.56 6.99 -10.00
C TYR A 248 12.82 7.59 -9.37
N ALA A 249 13.93 7.67 -10.10
CA ALA A 249 15.15 8.29 -9.60
C ALA A 249 15.04 9.80 -9.40
N GLN A 250 14.27 10.49 -10.23
CA GLN A 250 13.94 11.90 -10.03
C GLN A 250 13.15 12.11 -8.74
N ALA A 251 12.18 11.24 -8.44
CA ALA A 251 11.44 11.28 -7.17
C ALA A 251 12.38 11.04 -5.97
N MET A 252 13.27 10.04 -6.04
CA MET A 252 14.27 9.77 -5.00
C MET A 252 15.25 10.94 -4.79
N THR A 253 15.69 11.58 -5.87
CA THR A 253 16.53 12.79 -5.79
C THR A 253 15.79 13.93 -5.09
N SER A 254 14.48 14.03 -5.30
CA SER A 254 13.64 15.03 -4.65
C SER A 254 13.50 14.77 -3.15
N CYS A 255 13.47 13.51 -2.70
CA CYS A 255 13.54 13.15 -1.28
C CYS A 255 14.79 13.73 -0.60
N ARG A 256 15.96 13.55 -1.20
CA ARG A 256 17.21 14.13 -0.70
C ARG A 256 17.14 15.66 -0.60
N ARG A 257 16.62 16.31 -1.65
CA ARG A 257 16.48 17.78 -1.69
C ARG A 257 15.54 18.32 -0.60
N VAL A 258 14.46 17.60 -0.29
CA VAL A 258 13.58 17.93 0.84
C VAL A 258 14.35 17.90 2.15
N PHE A 259 15.11 16.83 2.37
CA PHE A 259 15.87 16.68 3.60
C PHE A 259 16.94 17.77 3.76
N GLU A 260 17.74 18.01 2.72
CA GLU A 260 18.75 19.09 2.71
C GLU A 260 18.11 20.46 2.94
N TYR A 261 16.94 20.73 2.33
CA TYR A 261 16.19 21.96 2.55
C TYR A 261 15.74 22.14 4.00
N VAL A 262 15.20 21.10 4.63
CA VAL A 262 14.78 21.15 6.03
C VAL A 262 15.99 21.41 6.93
N ILE A 263 17.11 20.70 6.76
CA ILE A 263 18.33 20.97 7.53
C ILE A 263 18.83 22.41 7.29
N ASP A 264 18.81 22.91 6.05
CA ASP A 264 19.22 24.30 5.74
C ASP A 264 18.34 25.34 6.45
N CYS A 265 17.05 25.06 6.64
CA CYS A 265 16.15 25.95 7.39
C CYS A 265 16.35 25.84 8.90
N LEU A 266 16.52 24.63 9.42
CA LEU A 266 16.65 24.40 10.86
C LEU A 266 18.05 24.78 11.38
N PHE A 267 19.10 24.42 10.64
CA PHE A 267 20.52 24.59 11.00
C PHE A 267 21.28 25.25 9.85
N PRO A 268 21.12 26.55 9.61
CA PRO A 268 21.78 27.24 8.51
C PRO A 268 23.29 27.03 8.52
N ALA A 269 23.88 26.91 7.33
CA ALA A 269 25.33 26.72 7.19
C ALA A 269 26.11 27.93 7.72
N THR A 270 27.18 27.68 8.47
CA THR A 270 28.09 28.72 8.95
C THR A 270 29.53 28.43 8.50
N ASN A 271 30.42 29.41 8.70
CA ASN A 271 31.85 29.22 8.46
C ASN A 271 32.58 28.66 9.68
N ASP A 272 31.85 28.28 10.73
CA ASP A 272 32.43 27.84 11.99
C ASP A 272 33.01 26.43 11.89
N ILE A 273 33.95 26.16 12.79
CA ILE A 273 34.56 24.85 13.01
C ILE A 273 34.39 24.55 14.49
N ILE A 274 33.58 23.54 14.81
CA ILE A 274 33.32 23.09 16.18
C ILE A 274 33.87 21.67 16.34
N ASP A 275 34.64 21.42 17.40
CA ASP A 275 35.32 20.14 17.64
C ASP A 275 36.13 19.61 16.43
N GLY A 276 36.69 20.51 15.61
CA GLY A 276 37.43 20.15 14.39
C GLY A 276 36.54 19.83 13.16
N HIS A 277 35.22 19.94 13.29
CA HIS A 277 34.26 19.69 12.23
C HIS A 277 33.71 21.01 11.65
N SER A 278 33.85 21.19 10.33
CA SER A 278 33.31 22.36 9.62
C SER A 278 31.79 22.27 9.47
N LEU A 279 31.09 23.40 9.66
CA LEU A 279 29.64 23.53 9.52
C LEU A 279 29.18 24.18 8.20
N LYS A 280 30.01 24.06 7.15
CA LYS A 280 29.70 24.56 5.80
C LYS A 280 28.50 23.85 5.16
N LYS A 281 28.01 24.42 4.05
CA LYS A 281 26.81 23.96 3.34
C LYS A 281 26.86 22.47 2.96
N ASP A 282 28.00 21.98 2.47
CA ASP A 282 28.21 20.58 2.09
C ASP A 282 28.39 19.63 3.29
N LYS A 283 28.47 20.17 4.52
CA LYS A 283 28.71 19.42 5.77
C LYS A 283 27.44 19.28 6.61
N TYR A 284 26.33 18.90 5.97
CA TYR A 284 25.03 18.70 6.64
C TYR A 284 25.12 17.68 7.80
N LYS A 285 25.94 16.64 7.70
CA LYS A 285 26.14 15.66 8.80
C LYS A 285 26.69 16.31 10.06
N ASN A 286 27.71 17.17 9.90
CA ASN A 286 28.33 17.87 11.01
C ASN A 286 27.34 18.86 11.63
N ARG A 287 26.57 19.56 10.79
CA ARG A 287 25.51 20.49 11.23
C ARG A 287 24.43 19.79 12.03
N LEU A 288 23.97 18.62 11.56
CA LEU A 288 22.97 17.82 12.27
C LEU A 288 23.48 17.30 13.61
N LEU A 289 24.72 16.77 13.64
CA LEU A 289 25.35 16.30 14.87
C LEU A 289 25.46 17.43 15.90
N GLU A 290 25.95 18.59 15.47
CA GLU A 290 26.12 19.74 16.34
C GLU A 290 24.77 20.23 16.88
N PHE A 291 23.76 20.34 16.03
CA PHE A 291 22.43 20.68 16.48
C PHE A 291 21.87 19.67 17.48
N ALA A 292 22.02 18.37 17.21
CA ALA A 292 21.55 17.32 18.09
C ALA A 292 22.23 17.39 19.45
N LYS A 293 23.54 17.69 19.52
CA LYS A 293 24.26 17.96 20.78
C LYS A 293 23.70 19.16 21.55
N GLN A 294 23.28 20.21 20.86
CA GLN A 294 22.77 21.43 21.48
C GLN A 294 21.38 21.24 22.09
N GLU A 295 20.51 20.45 21.45
CA GLU A 295 19.11 20.29 21.88
C GLU A 295 18.84 19.00 22.67
N LEU A 296 19.61 17.92 22.46
CA LEU A 296 19.45 16.64 23.15
C LEU A 296 20.52 16.44 24.24
N LYS A 297 20.09 15.92 25.39
CA LYS A 297 21.00 15.54 26.50
C LYS A 297 21.48 14.09 26.44
N SER A 298 20.95 13.27 25.53
CA SER A 298 21.25 11.83 25.47
C SER A 298 22.13 11.51 24.26
N GLU A 299 23.37 11.11 24.51
CA GLU A 299 24.35 10.72 23.48
C GLU A 299 23.84 9.56 22.61
N THR A 300 23.16 8.56 23.20
CA THR A 300 22.62 7.41 22.46
C THR A 300 21.59 7.79 21.40
N ASN A 301 20.71 8.75 21.68
CA ASN A 301 19.72 9.22 20.71
C ASN A 301 20.39 10.01 19.58
N ILE A 302 21.42 10.79 19.90
CA ILE A 302 22.20 11.55 18.92
C ILE A 302 22.90 10.59 17.94
N ASP A 303 23.57 9.56 18.47
CA ASP A 303 24.28 8.57 17.65
C ASP A 303 23.33 7.81 16.70
N LEU A 304 22.12 7.48 17.16
CA LEU A 304 21.11 6.79 16.36
C LEU A 304 20.64 7.65 15.18
N ILE A 305 20.33 8.93 15.43
CA ILE A 305 19.90 9.88 14.37
C ILE A 305 21.02 10.08 13.34
N VAL A 306 22.26 10.25 13.79
CA VAL A 306 23.41 10.46 12.91
C VAL A 306 23.69 9.22 12.06
N THR A 307 23.54 8.02 12.65
CA THR A 307 23.70 6.74 11.94
C THR A 307 22.60 6.53 10.90
N ASN A 308 21.33 6.74 11.28
CA ASN A 308 20.19 6.64 10.37
C ASN A 308 20.32 7.62 9.19
N THR A 309 20.69 8.87 9.47
CA THR A 309 20.96 9.88 8.45
C THR A 309 22.05 9.41 7.51
N SER A 310 23.20 8.96 8.03
CA SER A 310 24.32 8.52 7.20
C SER A 310 23.96 7.35 6.29
N SER A 311 23.25 6.36 6.84
CA SER A 311 22.77 5.20 6.09
C SER A 311 21.85 5.62 4.93
N LEU A 312 20.91 6.53 5.17
CA LEU A 312 19.97 7.01 4.15
C LEU A 312 20.67 7.79 3.02
N PHE A 313 21.68 8.61 3.35
CA PHE A 313 22.47 9.30 2.32
C PHE A 313 23.30 8.35 1.46
N ASP A 314 23.91 7.34 2.09
CA ASP A 314 24.66 6.33 1.35
C ASP A 314 23.74 5.54 0.42
N GLU A 315 22.53 5.25 0.86
CA GLU A 315 21.48 4.65 0.04
C GLU A 315 21.04 5.58 -1.12
N TRP A 316 20.78 6.86 -0.87
CA TRP A 316 20.46 7.82 -1.93
C TRP A 316 21.53 7.88 -3.00
N ASN A 317 22.82 7.89 -2.60
CA ASN A 317 23.93 7.88 -3.55
C ASN A 317 23.95 6.59 -4.38
N LYS A 318 23.80 5.42 -3.74
CA LYS A 318 23.75 4.13 -4.44
C LYS A 318 22.57 4.02 -5.40
N LEU A 319 21.39 4.48 -4.99
CA LEU A 319 20.19 4.47 -5.83
C LEU A 319 20.32 5.41 -7.03
N TYR A 320 20.94 6.57 -6.85
CA TYR A 320 21.26 7.49 -7.94
C TYR A 320 22.22 6.84 -8.96
N GLU A 321 23.26 6.15 -8.49
CA GLU A 321 24.18 5.41 -9.37
C GLU A 321 23.50 4.29 -10.14
N LEU A 322 22.55 3.58 -9.53
CA LEU A 322 21.80 2.49 -10.17
C LEU A 322 20.86 3.02 -11.26
N SER A 323 20.21 4.16 -11.05
CA SER A 323 19.36 4.81 -12.07
C SER A 323 20.14 5.16 -13.33
N ASN A 324 21.37 5.67 -13.17
CA ASN A 324 22.22 6.06 -14.31
C ASN A 324 22.67 4.85 -15.16
N LYS A 325 22.45 3.62 -14.69
CA LYS A 325 22.79 2.37 -15.39
C LYS A 325 21.60 1.76 -16.15
N GLY A 326 20.43 2.38 -16.16
CA GLY A 326 19.30 2.00 -17.02
C GLY A 326 18.66 0.64 -16.70
N VAL A 327 18.65 0.24 -15.42
CA VAL A 327 18.12 -1.07 -14.99
C VAL A 327 16.58 -1.03 -14.85
N HIS A 328 15.90 -2.17 -15.05
CA HIS A 328 14.43 -2.33 -15.15
C HIS A 328 13.57 -1.56 -14.14
N SER A 329 12.38 -1.08 -14.54
CA SER A 329 11.52 -0.16 -13.79
C SER A 329 10.86 -0.71 -12.50
N ASP A 330 10.64 -2.01 -12.39
CA ASP A 330 9.86 -2.57 -11.28
C ASP A 330 10.63 -2.59 -9.93
N PRO A 331 11.91 -3.01 -9.86
CA PRO A 331 12.75 -2.79 -8.68
C PRO A 331 12.81 -1.32 -8.27
N HIS A 332 12.84 -0.39 -9.23
CA HIS A 332 12.95 1.05 -8.94
C HIS A 332 11.73 1.60 -8.21
N ARG A 333 10.53 1.10 -8.47
CA ARG A 333 9.32 1.54 -7.75
C ARG A 333 9.36 1.16 -6.28
N GLN A 334 9.74 -0.09 -5.97
CA GLN A 334 9.83 -0.56 -4.58
C GLN A 334 10.89 0.21 -3.80
N GLU A 335 12.07 0.41 -4.42
CA GLU A 335 13.15 1.18 -3.81
C GLU A 335 12.78 2.66 -3.64
N CYS A 336 12.12 3.27 -4.63
CA CYS A 336 11.60 4.64 -4.50
C CYS A 336 10.57 4.77 -3.37
N ARG A 337 9.64 3.81 -3.25
CA ARG A 337 8.67 3.79 -2.14
C ARG A 337 9.38 3.71 -0.78
N ARG A 338 10.40 2.85 -0.64
CA ARG A 338 11.20 2.72 0.58
C ARG A 338 11.95 4.02 0.90
N CYS A 339 12.52 4.66 -0.11
CA CYS A 339 13.20 5.96 0.00
C CYS A 339 12.27 7.05 0.53
N ILE A 340 11.03 7.14 0.01
CA ILE A 340 10.02 8.09 0.50
C ILE A 340 9.70 7.81 1.98
N ILE A 341 9.41 6.56 2.35
CA ILE A 341 9.10 6.18 3.74
C ILE A 341 10.25 6.57 4.67
N ARG A 342 11.50 6.23 4.31
CA ARG A 342 12.68 6.57 5.12
C ARG A 342 12.89 8.08 5.25
N THR A 343 12.57 8.85 4.20
CA THR A 343 12.63 10.31 4.25
C THR A 343 11.63 10.86 5.26
N ILE A 344 10.40 10.35 5.27
CA ILE A 344 9.39 10.74 6.26
C ILE A 344 9.83 10.38 7.68
N LEU A 345 10.33 9.15 7.90
CA LEU A 345 10.84 8.73 9.21
C LEU A 345 12.03 9.59 9.67
N LEU A 346 12.89 10.01 8.76
CA LEU A 346 14.02 10.87 9.13
C LEU A 346 13.57 12.30 9.46
N LEU A 347 12.54 12.81 8.79
CA LEU A 347 11.91 14.08 9.19
C LEU A 347 11.24 13.96 10.57
N ASP A 348 10.64 12.82 10.89
CA ASP A 348 10.11 12.51 12.22
C ASP A 348 11.22 12.49 13.29
N ASP A 349 12.34 11.84 13.00
CA ASP A 349 13.53 11.87 13.86
C ASP A 349 14.02 13.31 14.10
N LEU A 350 14.02 14.17 13.07
CA LEU A 350 14.43 15.58 13.20
C LEU A 350 13.52 16.40 14.12
N ILE A 351 12.20 16.26 13.97
CA ILE A 351 11.25 16.99 14.83
C ILE A 351 11.27 16.49 16.27
N ALA A 352 11.74 15.26 16.50
CA ALA A 352 11.91 14.70 17.84
C ALA A 352 13.16 15.23 18.57
N ILE A 353 14.14 15.81 17.85
CA ILE A 353 15.36 16.39 18.45
C ILE A 353 15.02 17.55 19.39
N LYS A 354 14.03 18.36 19.03
CA LYS A 354 13.68 19.58 19.77
C LYS A 354 12.28 19.50 20.37
N ARG A 355 12.20 19.74 21.69
CA ARG A 355 10.90 19.74 22.42
C ARG A 355 10.14 21.07 22.35
N THR A 356 10.81 22.13 21.94
CA THR A 356 10.21 23.47 21.78
C THR A 356 9.98 23.77 20.29
N PRO A 357 9.03 24.67 19.97
CA PRO A 357 8.78 25.05 18.58
C PRO A 357 10.05 25.52 17.87
N PHE A 358 10.16 25.19 16.58
CA PHE A 358 11.21 25.73 15.73
C PHE A 358 10.98 27.22 15.47
N GLN A 359 12.05 27.95 15.12
CA GLN A 359 11.95 29.39 14.86
C GLN A 359 11.21 29.62 13.54
N VAL A 360 10.24 30.53 13.55
CA VAL A 360 9.48 30.89 12.34
C VAL A 360 10.40 31.61 11.36
N ASN A 361 10.44 31.14 10.11
CA ASN A 361 11.23 31.75 9.05
C ASN A 361 10.36 32.79 8.31
N ILE A 362 10.43 34.05 8.75
CA ILE A 362 9.70 35.13 8.11
C ILE A 362 10.49 35.59 6.88
N ILE A 363 9.97 35.31 5.67
CA ILE A 363 10.52 35.87 4.42
C ILE A 363 10.12 37.35 4.34
N ILE A 364 10.85 38.23 5.04
CA ILE A 364 10.62 39.69 5.04
C ILE A 364 10.92 40.30 3.65
N ASP A 365 11.78 39.65 2.85
CA ASP A 365 12.26 40.18 1.56
C ASP A 365 11.20 40.30 0.46
N LYS A 366 10.09 39.53 0.54
CA LYS A 366 8.96 39.72 -0.39
C LYS A 366 8.19 41.00 -0.12
N PHE A 367 8.11 41.44 1.14
CA PHE A 367 7.43 42.68 1.52
C PHE A 367 8.29 43.91 1.23
N ALA A 368 9.58 43.88 1.56
CA ALA A 368 10.46 45.05 1.41
C ALA A 368 10.74 45.44 -0.06
N ASN A 369 10.77 44.48 -0.98
CA ASN A 369 11.01 44.76 -2.40
C ASN A 369 9.76 45.30 -3.15
N GLY A 370 8.56 45.14 -2.58
CA GLY A 370 7.34 45.77 -3.10
C GLY A 370 7.26 47.27 -2.80
N PHE A 371 7.82 47.71 -1.68
CA PHE A 371 7.82 49.12 -1.27
C PHE A 371 9.00 49.96 -1.80
N LYS A 372 10.01 49.32 -2.39
CA LYS A 372 11.13 50.04 -3.05
C LYS A 372 10.87 50.41 -4.50
N ASN A 373 9.73 49.97 -5.07
CA ASN A 373 9.32 50.26 -6.46
C ASN A 373 8.02 51.08 -6.56
N THR A 374 7.63 51.76 -5.48
CA THR A 374 6.61 52.83 -5.45
C THR A 374 7.27 54.09 -4.94
#